data_AF-A0A0C3K4C6-F1
#
_entry.id   AF-A0A0C3K4C6-F1
#
_cell.length_a   1.000
_cell.length_b   1.000
_cell.length_c   1.000
_cell.angle_alpha   90.00
_cell.angle_beta   90.00
_cell.angle_gamma   90.00
#
_symmetry.space_group_name_H-M   'P 1'
#
loop_
_entity.id
_entity.type
_entity.pdbx_description
1 polymer ?
#
loop_
_entity_poly.entity_id
_entity_poly.type
_entity_poly.pdbx_seq_one_letter_code
_entity_poly.pdbx_strand_id
1 'polypeptide(L)'
;MLVDKGVDKLMKESQNAKEKAKEYDKAIQEVKKSHWRDWLEEAGSKDLWKANRYISKPYGDGSKARIPTLKKTNEDGTTTTTSSNEDKSQLFMKTLFPPPLPHSLVPQDHEYPDQAEQWTPITKDQLAHTIKNLSPYKVPGPDGIVNIVFQKSPMLSEYLLHLFNTVFTF
;
A
#
# COMPACT_ATOMS: atom_id res chain seq x y z
N MET A 1 -5.91 -3.64 45.59
CA MET A 1 -6.31 -5.04 45.31
C MET A 1 -7.38 -5.21 44.22
N LEU A 2 -7.99 -4.13 43.68
CA LEU A 2 -9.01 -4.22 42.61
C LEU A 2 -8.48 -3.98 41.19
N VAL A 3 -7.32 -3.33 41.04
CA VAL A 3 -6.69 -3.07 39.72
C VAL A 3 -6.08 -4.35 39.12
N ASP A 4 -5.58 -5.24 39.97
CA ASP A 4 -4.88 -6.48 39.59
C ASP A 4 -5.80 -7.46 38.84
N LYS A 5 -7.04 -7.61 39.31
CA LYS A 5 -8.05 -8.49 38.71
C LYS A 5 -8.48 -8.05 37.30
N GLY A 6 -8.38 -6.75 36.98
CA GLY A 6 -8.71 -6.21 35.67
C GLY A 6 -7.65 -6.55 34.62
N VAL A 7 -6.37 -6.50 35.02
CA VAL A 7 -5.24 -6.86 34.16
C VAL A 7 -5.23 -8.36 33.86
N ASP A 8 -5.49 -9.20 34.88
CA ASP A 8 -5.59 -10.65 34.70
C ASP A 8 -6.71 -11.06 33.73
N LYS A 9 -7.84 -10.36 33.78
CA LYS A 9 -8.97 -10.59 32.86
C LYS A 9 -8.59 -10.27 31.41
N LEU A 10 -7.95 -9.11 31.18
CA LEU A 10 -7.50 -8.68 29.85
C LEU A 10 -6.42 -9.61 29.27
N MET A 11 -5.49 -10.07 30.11
CA MET A 11 -4.46 -11.04 29.71
C MET A 11 -5.07 -12.38 29.30
N LYS A 12 -6.10 -12.84 30.02
CA LYS A 12 -6.81 -14.09 29.70
C LYS A 12 -7.65 -13.97 28.42
N GLU A 13 -8.28 -12.84 28.18
CA GLU A 13 -9.01 -12.55 26.92
C GLU A 13 -8.06 -12.48 25.72
N SER A 14 -6.91 -11.82 25.86
CA SER A 14 -5.85 -11.78 24.84
C SER A 14 -5.32 -13.17 24.50
N GLN A 15 -5.13 -14.02 25.53
CA GLN A 15 -4.68 -15.39 25.34
C GLN A 15 -5.73 -16.25 24.62
N ASN A 16 -7.00 -16.14 25.00
CA ASN A 16 -8.10 -16.84 24.33
C ASN A 16 -8.26 -16.40 22.86
N ALA A 17 -8.12 -15.10 22.57
CA ALA A 17 -8.14 -14.59 21.20
C ALA A 17 -6.99 -15.19 20.36
N LYS A 18 -5.79 -15.31 20.92
CA LYS A 18 -4.63 -15.96 20.27
C LYS A 18 -4.87 -17.45 20.03
N GLU A 19 -5.48 -18.14 20.98
CA GLU A 19 -5.81 -19.57 20.84
C GLU A 19 -6.86 -19.80 19.76
N LYS A 20 -7.90 -18.97 19.72
CA LYS A 20 -8.91 -19.00 18.66
C LYS A 20 -8.32 -18.66 17.30
N ALA A 21 -7.46 -17.65 17.19
CA ALA A 21 -6.76 -17.35 15.94
C ALA A 21 -5.94 -18.54 15.44
N LYS A 22 -5.23 -19.25 16.33
CA LYS A 22 -4.49 -20.47 15.98
C LYS A 22 -5.42 -21.60 15.54
N GLU A 23 -6.57 -21.76 16.19
CA GLU A 23 -7.58 -22.76 15.83
C GLU A 23 -8.14 -22.49 14.42
N TYR A 24 -8.49 -21.23 14.14
CA TYR A 24 -8.91 -20.79 12.80
C TYR A 24 -7.83 -21.00 11.74
N ASP A 25 -6.58 -20.63 12.03
CA ASP A 25 -5.46 -20.84 11.12
C ASP A 25 -5.26 -22.33 10.82
N LYS A 26 -5.33 -23.20 11.83
CA LYS A 26 -5.26 -24.65 11.63
C LYS A 26 -6.40 -25.15 10.74
N ALA A 27 -7.64 -24.75 11.01
CA ALA A 27 -8.80 -25.14 10.21
C ALA A 27 -8.64 -24.69 8.75
N ILE A 28 -8.14 -23.47 8.51
CA ILE A 28 -7.87 -22.95 7.17
C ILE A 28 -6.80 -23.81 6.46
N GLN A 29 -5.73 -24.18 7.16
CA GLN A 29 -4.67 -25.02 6.59
C GLN A 29 -5.19 -26.42 6.26
N GLU A 30 -6.01 -27.01 7.12
CA GLU A 30 -6.63 -28.32 6.89
C GLU A 30 -7.55 -28.30 5.68
N VAL A 31 -8.45 -27.32 5.59
CA VAL A 31 -9.37 -27.16 4.45
C VAL A 31 -8.62 -26.91 3.15
N LYS A 32 -7.55 -26.09 3.15
CA LYS A 32 -6.71 -25.89 1.98
C LYS A 32 -6.05 -27.20 1.54
N LYS A 33 -5.59 -28.00 2.49
CA LYS A 33 -4.92 -29.28 2.22
C LYS A 33 -5.88 -30.34 1.72
N SER A 34 -7.09 -30.45 2.28
CA SER A 34 -8.12 -31.36 1.78
C SER A 34 -8.53 -30.96 0.37
N HIS A 35 -8.88 -29.69 0.16
CA HIS A 35 -9.26 -29.18 -1.16
C HIS A 35 -8.18 -29.41 -2.22
N TRP A 36 -6.90 -29.21 -1.87
CA TRP A 36 -5.80 -29.50 -2.78
C TRP A 36 -5.70 -30.99 -3.16
N ARG A 37 -5.98 -31.90 -2.22
CA ARG A 37 -5.99 -33.34 -2.50
C ARG A 37 -7.19 -33.75 -3.34
N ASP A 38 -8.38 -33.31 -2.97
CA ASP A 38 -9.62 -33.61 -3.70
C ASP A 38 -9.50 -33.12 -5.15
N TRP A 39 -8.97 -31.91 -5.34
CA TRP A 39 -8.70 -31.37 -6.67
C TRP A 39 -7.67 -32.19 -7.46
N LEU A 40 -6.63 -32.72 -6.80
CA LEU A 40 -5.64 -33.60 -7.45
C LEU A 40 -6.20 -34.97 -7.80
N GLU A 41 -7.12 -35.51 -6.99
CA GLU A 41 -7.79 -36.79 -7.24
C GLU A 41 -8.76 -36.71 -8.43
N GLU A 42 -9.42 -35.56 -8.60
CA GLU A 42 -10.31 -35.28 -9.73
C GLU A 42 -9.56 -34.75 -10.98
N ALA A 43 -8.29 -34.36 -10.84
CA ALA A 43 -7.52 -33.71 -11.91
C ALA A 43 -7.21 -34.65 -13.08
N GLY A 44 -7.65 -34.25 -14.28
CA GLY A 44 -7.26 -34.90 -15.53
C GLY A 44 -5.87 -34.48 -16.02
N SER A 45 -5.44 -35.02 -17.18
CA SER A 45 -4.10 -34.80 -17.75
C SER A 45 -3.73 -33.33 -17.94
N LYS A 46 -4.70 -32.46 -18.24
CA LYS A 46 -4.47 -31.00 -18.40
C LYS A 46 -4.30 -30.27 -17.07
N ASP A 47 -4.93 -30.76 -16.01
CA ASP A 47 -4.89 -30.17 -14.67
C ASP A 47 -3.63 -30.58 -13.91
N LEU A 48 -3.06 -31.75 -14.20
CA LEU A 48 -1.72 -32.15 -13.74
C LEU A 48 -0.63 -31.15 -14.15
N TRP A 49 -0.70 -30.59 -15.37
CA TRP A 49 0.23 -29.54 -15.80
C TRP A 49 0.05 -28.22 -15.03
N LYS A 50 -1.19 -27.88 -14.61
CA LYS A 50 -1.45 -26.74 -13.74
C LYS A 50 -0.94 -27.00 -12.32
N ALA A 51 -1.11 -28.22 -11.81
CA ALA A 51 -0.61 -28.64 -10.50
C ALA A 51 0.92 -28.52 -10.44
N ASN A 52 1.58 -29.07 -11.46
CA ASN A 52 3.03 -28.98 -11.60
C ASN A 52 3.51 -27.53 -11.67
N ARG A 53 2.77 -26.64 -12.36
CA ARG A 53 3.08 -25.21 -12.40
C ARG A 53 3.00 -24.53 -11.03
N TYR A 54 2.03 -24.90 -10.19
CA TYR A 54 1.89 -24.35 -8.83
C TYR A 54 3.00 -24.82 -7.89
N ILE A 55 3.46 -26.06 -8.03
CA ILE A 55 4.55 -26.62 -7.19
C ILE A 55 5.93 -26.15 -7.69
N SER A 56 6.14 -26.10 -9.00
CA SER A 56 7.43 -25.74 -9.62
C SER A 56 7.78 -24.25 -9.48
N LYS A 57 6.81 -23.40 -9.15
CA LYS A 57 7.02 -21.99 -8.86
C LYS A 57 6.72 -21.75 -7.39
N PRO A 58 7.68 -21.96 -6.47
CA PRO A 58 7.47 -21.54 -5.09
C PRO A 58 7.09 -20.06 -5.12
N TYR A 59 5.93 -19.72 -4.56
CA TYR A 59 5.65 -18.36 -4.14
C TYR A 59 6.56 -18.06 -2.94
N GLY A 60 7.88 -18.01 -3.18
CA GLY A 60 8.73 -17.20 -2.34
C GLY A 60 8.18 -15.79 -2.38
N ASP A 61 8.21 -15.10 -1.23
CA ASP A 61 7.93 -13.67 -1.09
C ASP A 61 8.24 -12.97 -2.42
N GLY A 62 7.20 -12.59 -3.16
CA GLY A 62 7.26 -12.26 -4.59
C GLY A 62 8.22 -11.12 -4.92
N SER A 63 8.82 -10.52 -3.90
CA SER A 63 9.92 -9.59 -3.91
C SER A 63 11.29 -10.22 -4.28
N LYS A 64 11.73 -11.31 -3.66
CA LYS A 64 13.14 -11.76 -3.78
C LYS A 64 13.45 -12.49 -5.08
N ALA A 65 12.54 -13.34 -5.56
CA ALA A 65 12.78 -14.19 -6.73
C ALA A 65 12.53 -13.47 -8.07
N ARG A 66 11.86 -12.31 -8.07
CA ARG A 66 11.46 -11.59 -9.29
C ARG A 66 12.23 -10.31 -9.58
N ILE A 67 12.91 -9.74 -8.58
CA ILE A 67 13.69 -8.52 -8.80
C ILE A 67 15.06 -8.93 -9.36
N PRO A 68 15.39 -8.60 -10.62
CA PRO A 68 16.66 -8.97 -11.22
C PRO A 68 17.83 -8.39 -10.41
N THR A 69 18.98 -9.03 -10.52
CA THR A 69 20.25 -8.48 -10.04
C THR A 69 20.53 -7.18 -10.80
N LEU A 70 20.76 -6.09 -10.08
CA LEU A 70 21.06 -4.79 -10.70
C LEU A 70 22.56 -4.72 -10.98
N LYS A 71 22.92 -4.05 -12.08
CA LYS A 71 24.30 -3.73 -12.43
C LYS A 71 24.53 -2.25 -12.18
N LYS A 72 25.62 -1.90 -11.50
CA LYS A 72 26.08 -0.52 -11.32
C LYS A 72 27.46 -0.38 -11.95
N THR A 73 27.60 0.60 -12.85
CA THR A 73 28.91 1.05 -13.33
C THR A 73 29.47 2.04 -12.31
N ASN A 74 30.62 1.73 -11.72
CA ASN A 74 31.34 2.65 -10.86
C ASN A 74 32.08 3.70 -11.70
N GLU A 75 32.51 4.78 -11.05
CA GLU A 75 33.28 5.87 -11.68
C GLU A 75 34.57 5.35 -12.35
N ASP A 76 35.14 4.25 -11.83
CA ASP A 76 36.31 3.56 -12.38
C ASP A 76 35.98 2.66 -13.61
N GLY A 77 34.75 2.70 -14.13
CA GLY A 77 34.30 1.87 -15.26
C GLY A 77 34.02 0.41 -14.93
N THR A 78 34.24 -0.01 -13.68
CA THR A 78 33.97 -1.39 -13.23
C THR A 78 32.47 -1.63 -13.05
N THR A 79 31.99 -2.81 -13.44
CA THR A 79 30.59 -3.20 -13.25
C THR A 79 30.45 -4.05 -11.99
N THR A 80 29.68 -3.58 -11.02
CA THR A 80 29.32 -4.33 -9.82
C THR A 80 27.87 -4.81 -9.89
N THR A 81 27.61 -6.01 -9.39
CA THR A 81 26.27 -6.61 -9.37
C THR A 81 25.71 -6.62 -7.96
N THR A 82 24.46 -6.19 -7.78
CA THR A 82 23.78 -6.17 -6.48
C THR A 82 22.50 -7.00 -6.49
N SER A 83 22.38 -7.92 -5.55
CA SER A 83 21.24 -8.84 -5.42
C SER A 83 20.39 -8.60 -4.16
N SER A 84 20.95 -7.93 -3.14
CA SER A 84 20.25 -7.58 -1.90
C SER A 84 19.21 -6.49 -2.11
N ASN A 85 18.08 -6.55 -1.39
CA ASN A 85 17.03 -5.54 -1.50
C ASN A 85 17.48 -4.15 -1.00
N GLU A 86 18.29 -4.12 0.06
CA GLU A 86 18.84 -2.88 0.62
C GLU A 86 19.78 -2.20 -0.39
N ASP A 87 20.69 -2.96 -1.00
CA ASP A 87 21.61 -2.38 -1.97
C ASP A 87 20.87 -1.89 -3.23
N LYS A 88 19.79 -2.57 -3.62
CA LYS A 88 18.92 -2.14 -4.73
C LYS A 88 18.18 -0.84 -4.39
N SER A 89 17.63 -0.71 -3.18
CA SER A 89 16.92 0.50 -2.76
C SER A 89 17.86 1.70 -2.73
N GLN A 90 19.07 1.53 -2.18
CA GLN A 90 20.11 2.56 -2.16
C GLN A 90 20.55 2.95 -3.57
N LEU A 91 20.69 1.97 -4.48
CA LEU A 91 21.03 2.24 -5.87
C LEU A 91 19.95 3.06 -6.58
N PHE A 92 18.67 2.69 -6.41
CA PHE A 92 17.56 3.46 -6.96
C PHE A 92 17.49 4.85 -6.39
N MET A 93 17.68 5.01 -5.07
CA MET A 93 17.67 6.32 -4.42
C MET A 93 18.72 7.24 -5.06
N LYS A 94 19.95 6.77 -5.22
CA LYS A 94 21.03 7.56 -5.82
C LYS A 94 20.81 7.86 -7.32
N THR A 95 20.21 6.93 -8.05
CA THR A 95 20.06 7.05 -9.51
C THR A 95 18.84 7.88 -9.90
N LEU A 96 17.72 7.71 -9.20
CA LEU A 96 16.46 8.39 -9.50
C LEU A 96 16.33 9.75 -8.81
N PHE A 97 17.05 9.96 -7.72
CA PHE A 97 17.07 11.22 -6.97
C PHE A 97 18.49 11.78 -6.89
N PRO A 98 19.06 12.22 -8.02
CA PRO A 98 20.36 12.86 -8.01
C PRO A 98 20.32 14.12 -7.12
N PRO A 99 21.44 14.48 -6.48
CA PRO A 99 21.52 15.72 -5.73
C PRO A 99 21.21 16.93 -6.63
N PRO A 100 20.61 17.99 -6.08
CA PRO A 100 20.35 19.20 -6.84
C PRO A 100 21.67 19.77 -7.38
N LEU A 101 21.60 20.36 -8.56
CA LEU A 101 22.77 20.97 -9.19
C LEU A 101 23.31 22.11 -8.30
N PRO A 102 24.65 22.32 -8.26
CA PRO A 102 25.24 23.37 -7.42
C PRO A 102 24.79 24.80 -7.78
N HIS A 103 24.28 24.98 -9.00
CA HIS A 103 23.76 26.23 -9.51
C HIS A 103 22.41 25.98 -10.19
N SER A 104 21.53 26.97 -10.12
CA SER A 104 20.28 26.94 -10.87
C SER A 104 20.58 26.88 -12.37
N LEU A 105 19.88 26.01 -13.09
CA LEU A 105 19.88 26.02 -14.56
C LEU A 105 18.97 27.13 -15.11
N VAL A 106 18.14 27.73 -14.25
CA VAL A 106 17.26 28.84 -14.63
C VAL A 106 18.13 30.09 -14.79
N PRO A 107 18.12 30.75 -15.96
CA PRO A 107 18.80 32.03 -16.16
C PRO A 107 18.39 33.05 -15.10
N GLN A 108 19.32 33.91 -14.70
CA GLN A 108 19.06 34.93 -13.68
C GLN A 108 17.94 35.90 -14.09
N ASP A 109 17.79 36.13 -15.40
CA ASP A 109 16.77 37.01 -15.99
C ASP A 109 15.57 36.21 -16.55
N HIS A 110 15.30 35.01 -16.03
CA HIS A 110 14.17 34.21 -16.49
C HIS A 110 12.84 34.81 -15.98
N GLU A 111 12.07 35.39 -16.90
CA GLU A 111 10.68 35.77 -16.63
C GLU A 111 9.79 34.52 -16.73
N TYR A 112 9.20 34.12 -15.60
CA TYR A 112 8.14 33.13 -15.60
C TYR A 112 6.87 33.75 -16.19
N PRO A 113 6.08 32.97 -16.96
CA PRO A 113 4.77 33.46 -17.40
C PRO A 113 3.90 33.77 -16.18
N ASP A 114 2.95 34.68 -16.38
CA ASP A 114 1.91 34.94 -15.38
C ASP A 114 1.24 33.62 -14.96
N GLN A 115 0.84 33.53 -13.70
CA GLN A 115 0.12 32.36 -13.19
C GLN A 115 -1.08 32.09 -14.09
N ALA A 116 -1.09 30.89 -14.71
CA ALA A 116 -2.06 30.57 -15.74
C ALA A 116 -3.52 30.65 -15.26
N GLU A 117 -3.76 30.36 -13.98
CA GLU A 117 -5.10 30.36 -13.40
C GLU A 117 -5.07 30.89 -11.95
N GLN A 118 -6.00 31.79 -11.65
CA GLN A 118 -6.28 32.18 -10.27
C GLN A 118 -7.05 31.05 -9.59
N TRP A 119 -6.75 30.81 -8.32
CA TRP A 119 -7.46 29.80 -7.55
C TRP A 119 -8.96 30.11 -7.48
N THR A 120 -9.78 29.13 -7.87
CA THR A 120 -11.24 29.20 -7.75
C THR A 120 -11.72 28.39 -6.54
N PRO A 121 -12.62 28.93 -5.71
CA PRO A 121 -13.23 28.16 -4.62
C PRO A 121 -13.89 26.88 -5.12
N ILE A 122 -13.73 25.81 -4.34
CA ILE A 122 -14.35 24.50 -4.58
C ILE A 122 -15.87 24.67 -4.49
N THR A 123 -16.57 24.18 -5.50
CA THR A 123 -18.04 24.21 -5.59
C THR A 123 -18.69 22.98 -4.92
N LYS A 124 -19.97 23.11 -4.55
CA LYS A 124 -20.78 21.99 -4.02
C LYS A 124 -20.81 20.80 -4.98
N ASP A 125 -20.94 21.07 -6.28
CA ASP A 125 -21.04 20.03 -7.30
C ASP A 125 -19.71 19.28 -7.49
N GLN A 126 -18.58 20.00 -7.49
CA GLN A 126 -17.25 19.39 -7.53
C GLN A 126 -17.02 18.48 -6.30
N LEU A 127 -17.42 18.94 -5.11
CA LEU A 127 -17.31 18.15 -3.89
C LEU A 127 -18.20 16.90 -3.95
N ALA A 128 -19.46 17.05 -4.35
CA ALA A 128 -20.41 15.95 -4.47
C ALA A 128 -19.96 14.90 -5.50
N HIS A 129 -19.46 15.35 -6.65
CA HIS A 129 -18.90 14.48 -7.69
C HIS A 129 -17.67 13.71 -7.18
N THR A 130 -16.78 14.39 -6.46
CA THR A 130 -15.59 13.78 -5.86
C THR A 130 -15.97 12.71 -4.84
N ILE A 131 -16.89 13.01 -3.90
CA ILE A 131 -17.34 12.05 -2.88
C ILE A 131 -17.97 10.81 -3.52
N LYS A 132 -18.78 11.00 -4.57
CA LYS A 132 -19.41 9.90 -5.31
C LYS A 132 -18.38 8.95 -5.96
N ASN A 133 -17.28 9.49 -6.46
CA ASN A 133 -16.26 8.70 -7.17
C ASN A 133 -15.21 8.07 -6.24
N LEU A 134 -15.27 8.31 -4.93
CA LEU A 134 -14.36 7.65 -3.99
C LEU A 134 -14.59 6.12 -3.98
N SER A 135 -13.49 5.36 -3.94
CA SER A 135 -13.57 3.92 -3.66
C SER A 135 -14.04 3.72 -2.21
N PRO A 136 -15.20 3.08 -1.94
CA PRO A 136 -15.85 3.11 -0.63
C PRO A 136 -15.02 2.50 0.50
N TYR A 137 -14.28 1.42 0.21
CA TYR A 137 -13.52 0.64 1.19
C TYR A 137 -12.01 0.73 0.96
N LYS A 138 -11.53 1.88 0.48
CA LYS A 138 -10.09 2.14 0.40
C LYS A 138 -9.49 2.16 1.81
N VAL A 139 -8.24 1.71 1.91
CA VAL A 139 -7.49 1.70 3.18
C VAL A 139 -7.54 3.10 3.80
N PRO A 140 -8.00 3.23 5.06
CA PRO A 140 -8.12 4.51 5.73
C PRO A 140 -6.73 5.13 5.99
N GLY A 141 -6.69 6.44 6.14
CA GLY A 141 -5.49 7.17 6.53
C GLY A 141 -5.17 6.99 8.02
N PRO A 142 -4.21 7.77 8.54
CA PRO A 142 -3.88 7.79 9.97
C PRO A 142 -5.06 8.15 10.88
N ASP A 143 -6.07 8.81 10.32
CA ASP A 143 -7.35 9.16 10.96
C ASP A 143 -8.30 7.96 11.14
N GLY A 144 -8.05 6.85 10.44
CA GLY A 144 -8.89 5.65 10.51
C GLY A 144 -10.24 5.78 9.80
N ILE A 145 -10.51 6.89 9.10
CA ILE A 145 -11.80 7.16 8.46
C ILE A 145 -11.83 6.53 7.07
N VAL A 146 -12.81 5.65 6.84
CA VAL A 146 -13.03 5.03 5.53
C VAL A 146 -13.92 5.90 4.64
N ASN A 147 -13.67 5.89 3.33
CA ASN A 147 -14.35 6.76 2.36
C ASN A 147 -15.88 6.63 2.37
N ILE A 148 -16.42 5.45 2.68
CA ILE A 148 -17.86 5.21 2.74
C ILE A 148 -18.56 6.12 3.75
N VAL A 149 -17.87 6.61 4.79
CA VAL A 149 -18.43 7.56 5.75
C VAL A 149 -18.86 8.84 5.05
N PHE A 150 -18.03 9.39 4.16
CA PHE A 150 -18.35 10.59 3.39
C PHE A 150 -19.51 10.36 2.41
N GLN A 151 -19.59 9.17 1.81
CA GLN A 151 -20.67 8.82 0.88
C GLN A 151 -22.03 8.62 1.57
N LYS A 152 -22.02 8.17 2.83
CA LYS A 152 -23.23 7.90 3.61
C LYS A 152 -23.65 9.06 4.50
N SER A 153 -22.83 10.09 4.64
CA SER A 153 -23.05 11.22 5.55
C SER A 153 -23.13 12.54 4.78
N PRO A 154 -24.23 12.79 4.04
CA PRO A 154 -24.36 13.99 3.20
C PRO A 154 -24.27 15.30 4.02
N MET A 155 -24.63 15.26 5.30
CA MET A 155 -24.49 16.38 6.24
C MET A 155 -23.05 16.90 6.40
N LEU A 156 -22.03 16.05 6.17
CA LEU A 156 -20.63 16.47 6.26
C LEU A 156 -20.21 17.40 5.10
N SER A 157 -20.93 17.36 3.99
CA SER A 157 -20.55 18.08 2.76
C SER A 157 -20.45 19.59 2.99
N GLU A 158 -21.31 20.18 3.82
CA GLU A 158 -21.28 21.61 4.10
C GLU A 158 -20.06 22.02 4.91
N TYR A 159 -19.70 21.22 5.93
CA TYR A 159 -18.51 21.44 6.75
C TYR A 159 -17.23 21.25 5.93
N LEU A 160 -17.18 20.20 5.11
CA LEU A 160 -16.06 19.93 4.21
C LEU A 160 -15.85 21.06 3.21
N LEU A 161 -16.93 21.53 2.59
CA LEU A 161 -16.87 22.62 1.62
C LEU A 161 -16.32 23.90 2.26
N HIS A 162 -16.81 24.25 3.45
CA HIS A 162 -16.31 25.43 4.17
C HIS A 162 -14.83 25.26 4.52
N LEU A 163 -14.45 24.13 5.10
CA LEU A 163 -13.08 23.84 5.52
C LEU A 163 -12.09 23.89 4.35
N PHE A 164 -12.41 23.28 3.21
CA PHE A 164 -11.51 23.31 2.06
C PHE A 164 -11.39 24.72 1.49
N ASN A 165 -12.49 25.47 1.40
CA ASN A 165 -12.42 26.84 0.89
C ASN A 165 -11.68 27.79 1.83
N THR A 166 -11.73 27.60 3.15
CA THR A 166 -10.98 28.46 4.08
C THR A 166 -9.47 28.22 4.02
N VAL A 167 -9.02 26.96 3.90
CA VAL A 167 -7.58 26.62 3.86
C VAL A 167 -6.88 27.14 2.60
N PHE A 168 -7.60 27.20 1.47
CA PHE A 168 -7.02 27.59 0.18
C PHE A 168 -7.29 29.06 -0.20
N THR A 169 -7.73 29.90 0.75
CA THR A 169 -7.81 31.35 0.52
C THR A 169 -6.49 31.98 0.97
N PHE A 170 -5.64 32.40 0.02
CA PHE A 170 -4.41 33.18 0.26
C PHE A 170 -4.55 34.58 -0.35
#